data_AF-A0A351GNY0-F1
#
_entry.id   AF-A0A351GNY0-F1
#
_cell.length_a   1.000
_cell.length_b   1.000
_cell.length_c   1.000
_cell.angle_alpha   90.00
_cell.angle_beta   90.00
_cell.angle_gamma   90.00
#
_symmetry.space_group_name_H-M   'P 1'
#
loop_
_entity.id
_entity.type
_entity.pdbx_description
1 polymer ?
#
loop_
_entity_poly.entity_id
_entity_poly.type
_entity_poly.pdbx_seq_one_letter_code
_entity_poly.pdbx_strand_id
1 'polypeptide(L)'
;LVRQGQISELINAKPKNRRRILEEAAGISGLYQRRHEAELKLRSAEANLLRVDDVIEQLSNQLVQLMRQAKQAARYREIGESLRHAEGLLLFQRWQEADHACLSAEQQLKERILAASQSEAEVRMSTKAREAAEDAMPPLREEEAVASAILQRLNVQRDSLNEQEVQAKERIQTLENRIEQLLQDMERETGLNKDAVETIERLEWEARELAKATEGQDEKLSYAQAAAQDAARVLQDREAEVSEKTEDVARLAARHQSAQRLFDDMKKTVERSEASAVAARQSAEEAEEKLSHVAQLLDEARTRSETAAAAAAQAEQALATIEQARSDTQSREADARAERSEAEGETNAIRAEVTALAKLVERDTAEGGQIIDRLQVEKGFEKALGAALADDLRAPEVDVDGPTGWAVLPAYGQDQQLPDGVTALSQHVSVPDVLGRRMGQIGLVDADDGNRL
;
A
#
# COMPACT_ATOMS: atom_id res chain seq x y z
N LEU A 1 -82.04 147.25 -184.50
CA LEU A 1 -81.28 147.34 -185.76
C LEU A 1 -81.30 145.97 -186.42
N VAL A 2 -81.81 145.86 -187.65
CA VAL A 2 -81.93 144.59 -188.38
C VAL A 2 -80.73 144.46 -189.34
N ARG A 3 -80.10 143.28 -189.38
CA ARG A 3 -79.16 142.90 -190.46
C ARG A 3 -79.80 141.79 -191.30
N GLN A 4 -79.74 141.97 -192.61
CA GLN A 4 -80.40 141.12 -193.59
C GLN A 4 -79.60 139.82 -193.80
N GLY A 5 -80.13 138.69 -193.34
CA GLY A 5 -79.47 137.37 -193.53
C GLY A 5 -80.01 136.20 -192.67
N GLN A 6 -80.47 136.44 -191.44
CA GLN A 6 -80.78 135.35 -190.49
C GLN A 6 -81.99 134.45 -190.85
N ILE A 7 -82.74 134.75 -191.90
CA ILE A 7 -83.88 133.93 -192.34
C ILE A 7 -83.42 132.53 -192.78
N SER A 8 -82.23 132.41 -193.38
CA SER A 8 -81.69 131.13 -193.88
C SER A 8 -81.24 130.18 -192.76
N GLU A 9 -80.79 130.70 -191.61
CA GLU A 9 -80.42 129.84 -190.46
C GLU A 9 -81.66 129.16 -189.85
N LEU A 10 -82.80 129.87 -189.83
CA LEU A 10 -84.06 129.41 -189.22
C LEU A 10 -84.62 128.16 -189.91
N ILE A 11 -84.34 127.97 -191.21
CA ILE A 11 -84.76 126.82 -192.01
C ILE A 11 -83.90 125.57 -191.74
N ASN A 12 -82.60 125.72 -191.46
CA ASN A 12 -81.68 124.59 -191.21
C ASN A 12 -81.39 124.32 -189.72
N ALA A 13 -81.90 125.14 -188.78
CA ALA A 13 -81.69 124.94 -187.35
C ALA A 13 -82.26 123.59 -186.84
N LYS A 14 -81.43 122.83 -186.10
CA LYS A 14 -81.82 121.53 -185.49
C LYS A 14 -83.07 121.69 -184.59
N PRO A 15 -83.94 120.65 -184.46
CA PRO A 15 -85.24 120.78 -183.78
C PRO A 15 -85.19 121.36 -182.35
N LYS A 16 -84.19 121.03 -181.53
CA LYS A 16 -84.02 121.65 -180.19
C LYS A 16 -83.84 123.17 -180.25
N ASN A 17 -83.09 123.67 -181.23
CA ASN A 17 -82.83 125.11 -181.38
C ASN A 17 -84.07 125.82 -181.95
N ARG A 18 -84.74 125.23 -182.94
CA ARG A 18 -86.03 125.75 -183.45
C ARG A 18 -87.09 125.80 -182.34
N ARG A 19 -87.16 124.77 -181.49
CA ARG A 19 -88.06 124.73 -180.33
C ARG A 19 -87.76 125.85 -179.33
N ARG A 20 -86.49 126.05 -178.96
CA ARG A 20 -86.07 127.14 -178.07
C ARG A 20 -86.47 128.52 -178.61
N ILE A 21 -86.25 128.78 -179.90
CA ILE A 21 -86.61 130.07 -180.52
C ILE A 21 -88.14 130.28 -180.53
N LEU A 22 -88.93 129.23 -180.73
CA LEU A 22 -90.39 129.29 -180.63
C LEU A 22 -90.87 129.48 -179.18
N GLU A 23 -90.21 128.88 -178.19
CA GLU A 23 -90.50 129.04 -176.76
C GLU A 23 -90.09 130.44 -176.23
N GLU A 24 -89.06 131.07 -176.82
CA GLU A 24 -88.72 132.49 -176.64
C GLU A 24 -89.78 133.41 -177.30
N ALA A 25 -90.20 133.14 -178.54
CA ALA A 25 -91.20 133.93 -179.24
C ALA A 25 -92.62 133.84 -178.63
N ALA A 26 -92.97 132.72 -178.00
CA ALA A 26 -94.24 132.51 -177.33
C ALA A 26 -94.24 132.92 -175.84
N GLY A 27 -93.14 133.45 -175.31
CA GLY A 27 -93.05 133.95 -173.92
C GLY A 27 -93.12 132.89 -172.81
N ILE A 28 -93.09 131.61 -173.14
CA ILE A 28 -93.23 130.47 -172.20
C ILE A 28 -91.89 129.81 -171.82
N SER A 29 -90.77 130.33 -172.32
CA SER A 29 -89.42 129.89 -171.97
C SER A 29 -89.18 129.84 -170.46
N GLY A 30 -88.58 128.74 -169.98
CA GLY A 30 -88.15 128.57 -168.58
C GLY A 30 -89.18 128.04 -167.58
N LEU A 31 -90.48 127.95 -167.91
CA LEU A 31 -91.51 127.46 -166.96
C LEU A 31 -91.22 126.02 -166.49
N TYR A 32 -90.86 125.13 -167.43
CA TYR A 32 -90.52 123.73 -167.14
C TYR A 32 -89.27 123.60 -166.27
N GLN A 33 -88.32 124.53 -166.43
CA GLN A 33 -87.06 124.56 -165.67
C GLN A 33 -87.30 124.98 -164.23
N ARG A 34 -88.16 125.99 -163.97
CA ARG A 34 -88.60 126.36 -162.61
C ARG A 34 -89.34 125.22 -161.92
N ARG A 35 -90.23 124.50 -162.63
CA ARG A 35 -90.90 123.32 -162.07
C ARG A 35 -89.90 122.23 -161.67
N HIS A 36 -88.96 121.90 -162.55
CA HIS A 36 -87.96 120.87 -162.25
C HIS A 36 -87.04 121.27 -161.09
N GLU A 37 -86.65 122.54 -161.00
CA GLU A 37 -85.87 123.08 -159.89
C GLU A 37 -86.66 123.05 -158.56
N ALA A 38 -87.97 123.29 -158.60
CA ALA A 38 -88.85 123.15 -157.44
C ALA A 38 -89.02 121.69 -157.01
N GLU A 39 -89.21 120.75 -157.95
CA GLU A 39 -89.22 119.30 -157.66
C GLU A 39 -87.88 118.83 -157.07
N LEU A 40 -86.76 119.36 -157.55
CA LEU A 40 -85.43 119.04 -157.02
C LEU A 40 -85.26 119.54 -155.57
N LYS A 41 -85.72 120.76 -155.29
CA LYS A 41 -85.71 121.35 -153.94
C LYS A 41 -86.67 120.63 -152.99
N LEU A 42 -87.85 120.21 -153.46
CA LEU A 42 -88.80 119.43 -152.67
C LEU A 42 -88.20 118.06 -152.30
N ARG A 43 -87.67 117.32 -153.27
CA ARG A 43 -86.99 116.03 -153.01
C ARG A 43 -85.76 116.17 -152.12
N SER A 44 -85.03 117.28 -152.23
CA SER A 44 -83.92 117.58 -151.31
C SER A 44 -84.42 117.88 -149.89
N ALA A 45 -85.60 118.48 -149.73
CA ALA A 45 -86.22 118.69 -148.42
C ALA A 45 -86.77 117.39 -147.83
N GLU A 46 -87.43 116.55 -148.64
CA GLU A 46 -87.91 115.21 -148.26
C GLU A 46 -86.73 114.29 -147.85
N ALA A 47 -85.64 114.27 -148.61
CA ALA A 47 -84.43 113.53 -148.25
C ALA A 47 -83.73 114.07 -147.00
N ASN A 48 -83.78 115.39 -146.77
CA ASN A 48 -83.29 116.00 -145.53
C ASN A 48 -84.20 115.66 -144.33
N LEU A 49 -85.51 115.58 -144.51
CA LEU A 49 -86.46 115.18 -143.47
C LEU A 49 -86.26 113.72 -143.07
N LEU A 50 -86.21 112.80 -144.05
CA LEU A 50 -85.87 111.39 -143.79
C LEU A 50 -84.56 111.25 -143.02
N ARG A 51 -83.53 112.04 -143.39
CA ARG A 51 -82.25 112.05 -142.69
C ARG A 51 -82.30 112.69 -141.29
N VAL A 52 -83.25 113.58 -141.03
CA VAL A 52 -83.54 114.09 -139.67
C VAL A 52 -84.28 113.04 -138.85
N ASP A 53 -85.23 112.32 -139.44
CA ASP A 53 -85.93 111.21 -138.78
C ASP A 53 -84.97 110.06 -138.43
N ASP A 54 -84.07 109.67 -139.34
CA ASP A 54 -82.95 108.74 -139.08
C ASP A 54 -82.11 109.19 -137.87
N VAL A 55 -81.78 110.50 -137.80
CA VAL A 55 -81.00 111.08 -136.70
C VAL A 55 -81.82 111.13 -135.41
N ILE A 56 -83.13 111.37 -135.46
CA ILE A 56 -84.02 111.31 -134.30
C ILE A 56 -84.14 109.88 -133.77
N GLU A 57 -84.23 108.87 -134.64
CA GLU A 57 -84.22 107.46 -134.22
C GLU A 57 -82.85 107.06 -133.64
N GLN A 58 -81.73 107.48 -134.25
CA GLN A 58 -80.39 107.25 -133.71
C GLN A 58 -80.20 107.92 -132.34
N LEU A 59 -80.62 109.18 -132.18
CA LEU A 59 -80.58 109.89 -130.91
C LEU A 59 -81.51 109.25 -129.87
N SER A 60 -82.69 108.76 -130.27
CA SER A 60 -83.61 108.05 -129.37
C SER A 60 -83.01 106.73 -128.88
N ASN A 61 -82.37 105.97 -129.77
CA ASN A 61 -81.63 104.76 -129.41
C ASN A 61 -80.43 105.05 -128.49
N GLN A 62 -79.67 106.13 -128.75
CA GLN A 62 -78.62 106.61 -127.85
C GLN A 62 -79.18 107.03 -126.48
N LEU A 63 -80.33 107.70 -126.43
CA LEU A 63 -81.00 108.11 -125.19
C LEU A 63 -81.44 106.88 -124.37
N VAL A 64 -81.98 105.85 -125.03
CA VAL A 64 -82.30 104.55 -124.37
C VAL A 64 -81.04 103.85 -123.85
N GLN A 65 -79.93 103.88 -124.58
CA GLN A 65 -78.65 103.34 -124.10
C GLN A 65 -78.10 104.14 -122.90
N LEU A 66 -78.13 105.48 -122.97
CA LEU A 66 -77.71 106.37 -121.90
C LEU A 66 -78.58 106.21 -120.64
N MET A 67 -79.89 106.02 -120.76
CA MET A 67 -80.76 105.70 -119.62
C MET A 67 -80.40 104.36 -118.97
N ARG A 68 -80.07 103.33 -119.75
CA ARG A 68 -79.60 102.04 -119.22
C ARG A 68 -78.25 102.19 -118.50
N GLN A 69 -77.30 102.91 -119.10
CA GLN A 69 -76.00 103.22 -118.50
C GLN A 69 -76.15 104.04 -117.21
N ALA A 70 -77.00 105.07 -117.19
CA ALA A 70 -77.28 105.89 -116.01
C ALA A 70 -77.89 105.06 -114.87
N LYS A 71 -78.86 104.18 -115.17
CA LYS A 71 -79.45 103.26 -114.17
C LYS A 71 -78.44 102.24 -113.65
N GLN A 72 -77.56 101.72 -114.51
CA GLN A 72 -76.47 100.83 -114.11
C GLN A 72 -75.43 101.54 -113.23
N ALA A 73 -75.05 102.77 -113.59
CA ALA A 73 -74.12 103.59 -112.81
C ALA A 73 -74.71 104.01 -111.45
N ALA A 74 -76.00 104.33 -111.37
CA ALA A 74 -76.70 104.60 -110.12
C ALA A 74 -76.69 103.37 -109.20
N ARG A 75 -77.09 102.19 -109.72
CA ARG A 75 -77.05 100.92 -108.97
C ARG A 75 -75.62 100.54 -108.55
N TYR A 76 -74.61 100.84 -109.37
CA TYR A 76 -73.21 100.61 -109.02
C TYR A 76 -72.73 101.51 -107.87
N ARG A 77 -73.16 102.78 -107.81
CA ARG A 77 -72.90 103.66 -106.66
C ARG A 77 -73.60 103.16 -105.39
N GLU A 78 -74.88 102.82 -105.48
CA GLU A 78 -75.70 102.28 -104.38
C GLU A 78 -75.07 101.00 -103.79
N ILE A 79 -74.66 100.05 -104.63
CA ILE A 79 -73.93 98.84 -104.22
C ILE A 79 -72.54 99.21 -103.68
N GLY A 80 -71.81 100.15 -104.29
CA GLY A 80 -70.49 100.58 -103.84
C GLY A 80 -70.50 101.40 -102.53
N GLU A 81 -71.61 102.03 -102.17
CA GLU A 81 -71.84 102.67 -100.87
C GLU A 81 -72.21 101.63 -99.81
N SER A 82 -73.11 100.71 -100.15
CA SER A 82 -73.50 99.57 -99.31
C SER A 82 -72.30 98.67 -98.98
N LEU A 83 -71.45 98.39 -99.98
CA LEU A 83 -70.23 97.60 -99.83
C LEU A 83 -69.23 98.30 -98.92
N ARG A 84 -68.89 99.58 -99.17
CA ARG A 84 -67.98 100.35 -98.30
C ARG A 84 -68.49 100.46 -96.86
N HIS A 85 -69.80 100.53 -96.66
CA HIS A 85 -70.39 100.50 -95.32
C HIS A 85 -70.23 99.13 -94.64
N ALA A 86 -70.52 98.03 -95.34
CA ALA A 86 -70.34 96.68 -94.83
C ALA A 86 -68.86 96.33 -94.57
N GLU A 87 -67.94 96.75 -95.44
CA GLU A 87 -66.48 96.64 -95.26
C GLU A 87 -66.03 97.45 -94.04
N GLY A 88 -66.52 98.68 -93.88
CA GLY A 88 -66.25 99.51 -92.70
C GLY A 88 -66.72 98.87 -91.40
N LEU A 89 -67.93 98.30 -91.38
CA LEU A 89 -68.45 97.56 -90.21
C LEU A 89 -67.64 96.30 -89.91
N LEU A 90 -67.26 95.52 -90.92
CA LEU A 90 -66.43 94.32 -90.76
C LEU A 90 -65.02 94.65 -90.23
N LEU A 91 -64.41 95.72 -90.74
CA LEU A 91 -63.11 96.20 -90.25
C LEU A 91 -63.20 96.75 -88.83
N PHE A 92 -64.28 97.47 -88.50
CA PHE A 92 -64.53 97.97 -87.14
C PHE A 92 -64.75 96.83 -86.14
N GLN A 93 -65.56 95.81 -86.48
CA GLN A 93 -65.74 94.64 -85.63
C GLN A 93 -64.42 93.89 -85.41
N ARG A 94 -63.66 93.62 -86.48
CA ARG A 94 -62.33 92.98 -86.38
C ARG A 94 -61.34 93.79 -85.56
N TRP A 95 -61.40 95.11 -85.64
CA TRP A 95 -60.61 96.00 -84.79
C TRP A 95 -61.02 95.89 -83.31
N GLN A 96 -62.32 95.90 -82.99
CA GLN A 96 -62.81 95.71 -81.61
C GLN A 96 -62.44 94.33 -81.05
N GLU A 97 -62.53 93.26 -81.86
CA GLU A 97 -62.11 91.91 -81.48
C GLU A 97 -60.60 91.86 -81.18
N ALA A 98 -59.78 92.50 -82.01
CA ALA A 98 -58.33 92.59 -81.81
C ALA A 98 -57.93 93.48 -80.62
N ASP A 99 -58.62 94.60 -80.40
CA ASP A 99 -58.41 95.52 -79.29
C ASP A 99 -58.75 94.85 -77.95
N HIS A 100 -59.91 94.19 -77.85
CA HIS A 100 -60.29 93.41 -76.66
C HIS A 100 -59.36 92.22 -76.42
N ALA A 101 -58.87 91.54 -77.48
CA ALA A 101 -57.88 90.49 -77.35
C ALA A 101 -56.53 91.03 -76.85
N CYS A 102 -56.10 92.21 -77.32
CA CYS A 102 -54.89 92.89 -76.89
C CYS A 102 -54.97 93.32 -75.42
N LEU A 103 -56.07 93.97 -75.01
CA LEU A 103 -56.32 94.37 -73.62
C LEU A 103 -56.37 93.17 -72.67
N SER A 104 -56.99 92.06 -73.07
CA SER A 104 -57.00 90.82 -72.28
C SER A 104 -55.60 90.20 -72.16
N ALA A 105 -54.83 90.16 -73.25
CA ALA A 105 -53.46 89.66 -73.22
C ALA A 105 -52.53 90.55 -72.37
N GLU A 106 -52.70 91.88 -72.43
CA GLU A 106 -52.00 92.83 -71.57
C GLU A 106 -52.33 92.63 -70.09
N GLN A 107 -53.60 92.43 -69.73
CA GLN A 107 -54.00 92.18 -68.35
C GLN A 107 -53.38 90.86 -67.85
N GLN A 108 -53.52 89.78 -68.62
CA GLN A 108 -52.91 88.48 -68.29
C GLN A 108 -51.38 88.59 -68.13
N LEU A 109 -50.71 89.35 -69.00
CA LEU A 109 -49.26 89.60 -68.89
C LEU A 109 -48.91 90.34 -67.59
N LYS A 110 -49.66 91.38 -67.23
CA LYS A 110 -49.47 92.15 -65.98
C LYS A 110 -49.67 91.26 -64.75
N GLU A 111 -50.71 90.43 -64.74
CA GLU A 111 -50.98 89.45 -63.67
C GLU A 111 -49.86 88.40 -63.54
N ARG A 112 -49.35 87.87 -64.66
CA ARG A 112 -48.27 86.88 -64.68
C ARG A 112 -46.93 87.48 -64.25
N ILE A 113 -46.61 88.70 -64.65
CA ILE A 113 -45.41 89.43 -64.19
C ILE A 113 -45.49 89.69 -62.69
N LEU A 114 -46.66 90.12 -62.18
CA LEU A 114 -46.85 90.33 -60.74
C LEU A 114 -46.65 89.02 -59.95
N ALA A 115 -47.30 87.94 -60.36
CA ALA A 115 -47.15 86.63 -59.72
C ALA A 115 -45.70 86.12 -59.74
N ALA A 116 -45.00 86.25 -60.88
CA ALA A 116 -43.59 85.89 -60.99
C ALA A 116 -42.72 86.70 -60.02
N SER A 117 -42.91 88.02 -59.96
CA SER A 117 -42.16 88.90 -59.05
C SER A 117 -42.40 88.59 -57.56
N GLN A 118 -43.60 88.12 -57.20
CA GLN A 118 -43.93 87.68 -55.85
C GLN A 118 -43.21 86.36 -55.51
N SER A 119 -43.24 85.38 -56.40
CA SER A 119 -42.51 84.12 -56.21
C SER A 119 -40.99 84.32 -56.20
N GLU A 120 -40.43 85.20 -57.04
CA GLU A 120 -39.00 85.56 -56.98
C GLU A 120 -38.61 86.22 -55.65
N ALA A 121 -39.48 87.08 -55.10
CA ALA A 121 -39.26 87.69 -53.79
C ALA A 121 -39.32 86.64 -52.66
N GLU A 122 -40.30 85.74 -52.68
CA GLU A 122 -40.43 84.66 -51.70
C GLU A 122 -39.24 83.69 -51.74
N VAL A 123 -38.83 83.25 -52.94
CA VAL A 123 -37.62 82.44 -53.14
C VAL A 123 -36.39 83.18 -52.61
N ARG A 124 -36.21 84.47 -52.92
CA ARG A 124 -35.09 85.26 -52.41
C ARG A 124 -35.10 85.41 -50.88
N MET A 125 -36.27 85.51 -50.24
CA MET A 125 -36.35 85.51 -48.76
C MET A 125 -35.98 84.14 -48.19
N SER A 126 -36.52 83.07 -48.76
CA SER A 126 -36.25 81.69 -48.33
C SER A 126 -34.77 81.31 -48.49
N THR A 127 -34.15 81.67 -49.63
CA THR A 127 -32.71 81.51 -49.86
C THR A 127 -31.89 82.24 -48.80
N LYS A 128 -32.18 83.52 -48.53
CA LYS A 128 -31.48 84.29 -47.48
C LYS A 128 -31.65 83.70 -46.07
N ALA A 129 -32.83 83.19 -45.75
CA ALA A 129 -33.08 82.52 -44.47
C ALA A 129 -32.29 81.21 -44.36
N ARG A 130 -32.14 80.47 -45.48
CA ARG A 130 -31.31 79.25 -45.55
C ARG A 130 -29.82 79.59 -45.43
N GLU A 131 -29.33 80.59 -46.16
CA GLU A 131 -27.95 81.09 -46.09
C GLU A 131 -27.59 81.52 -44.67
N ALA A 132 -28.42 82.36 -44.02
CA ALA A 132 -28.18 82.79 -42.64
C ALA A 132 -28.21 81.64 -41.62
N ALA A 133 -28.98 80.58 -41.86
CA ALA A 133 -28.96 79.37 -41.04
C ALA A 133 -27.72 78.49 -41.32
N GLU A 134 -27.29 78.39 -42.57
CA GLU A 134 -26.07 77.67 -42.97
C GLU A 134 -24.81 78.36 -42.43
N ASP A 135 -24.75 79.69 -42.42
CA ASP A 135 -23.66 80.48 -41.81
C ASP A 135 -23.64 80.40 -40.28
N ALA A 136 -24.80 80.21 -39.63
CA ALA A 136 -24.89 80.07 -38.18
C ALA A 136 -24.53 78.66 -37.66
N MET A 137 -24.57 77.63 -38.51
CA MET A 137 -24.29 76.25 -38.09
C MET A 137 -22.81 75.94 -37.75
N PRO A 138 -21.79 76.45 -38.47
CA PRO A 138 -20.39 76.27 -38.11
C PRO A 138 -20.01 76.72 -36.69
N PRO A 139 -20.26 77.98 -36.26
CA PRO A 139 -19.86 78.40 -34.91
C PRO A 139 -20.60 77.62 -33.81
N LEU A 140 -21.88 77.27 -34.00
CA LEU A 140 -22.61 76.43 -33.04
C LEU A 140 -22.04 75.02 -32.92
N ARG A 141 -21.51 74.44 -34.02
CA ARG A 141 -20.80 73.14 -33.99
C ARG A 141 -19.41 73.24 -33.37
N GLU A 142 -18.72 74.37 -33.52
CA GLU A 142 -17.45 74.62 -32.84
C GLU A 142 -17.67 74.78 -31.33
N GLU A 143 -18.71 75.51 -30.90
CA GLU A 143 -19.14 75.60 -29.49
C GLU A 143 -19.55 74.23 -28.93
N GLU A 144 -20.33 73.43 -29.67
CA GLU A 144 -20.70 72.06 -29.30
C GLU A 144 -19.44 71.18 -29.11
N ALA A 145 -18.51 71.19 -30.08
CA ALA A 145 -17.29 70.39 -30.03
C ALA A 145 -16.38 70.79 -28.87
N VAL A 146 -16.23 72.10 -28.61
CA VAL A 146 -15.46 72.63 -27.48
C VAL A 146 -16.12 72.26 -26.14
N ALA A 147 -17.43 72.43 -26.00
CA ALA A 147 -18.16 72.06 -24.80
C ALA A 147 -18.09 70.55 -24.52
N SER A 148 -18.24 69.72 -25.57
CA SER A 148 -18.12 68.26 -25.50
C SER A 148 -16.71 67.81 -25.08
N ALA A 149 -15.67 68.40 -25.68
CA ALA A 149 -14.27 68.11 -25.31
C ALA A 149 -13.95 68.53 -23.86
N ILE A 150 -14.47 69.68 -23.41
CA ILE A 150 -14.35 70.13 -22.01
C ILE A 150 -15.07 69.16 -21.06
N LEU A 151 -16.30 68.75 -21.40
CA LEU A 151 -17.09 67.81 -20.60
C LEU A 151 -16.41 66.43 -20.51
N GLN A 152 -15.87 65.91 -21.62
CA GLN A 152 -15.12 64.66 -21.63
C GLN A 152 -13.87 64.76 -20.73
N ARG A 153 -13.10 65.85 -20.83
CA ARG A 153 -11.93 66.08 -19.97
C ARG A 153 -12.32 66.16 -18.49
N LEU A 154 -13.40 66.88 -18.16
CA LEU A 154 -13.89 67.02 -16.79
C LEU A 154 -14.40 65.68 -16.21
N ASN A 155 -15.05 64.85 -17.02
CA ASN A 155 -15.45 63.50 -16.60
C ASN A 155 -14.23 62.61 -16.29
N VAL A 156 -13.22 62.58 -17.17
CA VAL A 156 -11.97 61.83 -16.91
C VAL A 156 -11.23 62.35 -15.67
N GLN A 157 -11.21 63.66 -15.45
CA GLN A 157 -10.63 64.27 -14.24
C GLN A 157 -11.42 63.90 -12.98
N ARG A 158 -12.76 63.96 -13.02
CA ARG A 158 -13.65 63.52 -11.93
C ARG A 158 -13.42 62.06 -11.59
N ASP A 159 -13.37 61.18 -12.60
CA ASP A 159 -13.29 59.74 -12.38
C ASP A 159 -11.92 59.32 -11.84
N SER A 160 -10.84 59.97 -12.27
CA SER A 160 -9.51 59.79 -11.67
C SER A 160 -9.43 60.34 -10.24
N LEU A 161 -10.11 61.45 -9.93
CA LEU A 161 -10.20 61.97 -8.55
C LEU A 161 -11.02 61.07 -7.64
N ASN A 162 -12.13 60.50 -8.14
CA ASN A 162 -12.93 59.51 -7.41
C ASN A 162 -12.10 58.25 -7.11
N GLU A 163 -11.32 57.75 -8.07
CA GLU A 163 -10.43 56.60 -7.87
C GLU A 163 -9.35 56.91 -6.82
N GLN A 164 -8.73 58.10 -6.89
CA GLN A 164 -7.77 58.56 -5.87
C GLN A 164 -8.42 58.69 -4.48
N GLU A 165 -9.67 59.15 -4.39
CA GLU A 165 -10.41 59.22 -3.12
C GLU A 165 -10.68 57.84 -2.53
N VAL A 166 -11.07 56.85 -3.36
CA VAL A 166 -11.25 55.46 -2.92
C VAL A 166 -9.94 54.86 -2.45
N GLN A 167 -8.87 54.95 -3.25
CA GLN A 167 -7.54 54.46 -2.88
C GLN A 167 -7.02 55.14 -1.60
N ALA A 168 -7.27 56.44 -1.41
CA ALA A 168 -6.90 57.15 -0.19
C ALA A 168 -7.69 56.66 1.03
N LYS A 169 -9.00 56.40 0.91
CA LYS A 169 -9.83 55.84 1.99
C LYS A 169 -9.41 54.43 2.37
N GLU A 170 -9.15 53.56 1.41
CA GLU A 170 -8.59 52.23 1.66
C GLU A 170 -7.21 52.31 2.33
N ARG A 171 -6.38 53.28 1.92
CA ARG A 171 -5.07 53.51 2.53
C ARG A 171 -5.18 54.03 3.96
N ILE A 172 -6.15 54.89 4.27
CA ILE A 172 -6.45 55.34 5.63
C ILE A 172 -6.89 54.15 6.49
N GLN A 173 -7.89 53.37 6.06
CA GLN A 173 -8.39 52.21 6.81
C GLN A 173 -7.29 51.17 7.08
N THR A 174 -6.42 50.89 6.11
CA THR A 174 -5.30 49.95 6.30
C THR A 174 -4.22 50.49 7.25
N LEU A 175 -4.04 51.81 7.33
CA LEU A 175 -3.16 52.44 8.32
C LEU A 175 -3.78 52.50 9.71
N GLU A 176 -5.08 52.80 9.84
CA GLU A 176 -5.83 52.79 11.10
C GLU A 176 -5.81 51.39 11.73
N ASN A 177 -6.16 50.35 10.97
CA ASN A 177 -6.08 48.96 11.42
C ASN A 177 -4.66 48.57 11.84
N ARG A 178 -3.62 49.14 11.20
CA ARG A 178 -2.22 48.88 11.56
C ARG A 178 -1.78 49.64 12.81
N ILE A 179 -2.31 50.84 13.05
CA ILE A 179 -2.11 51.60 14.29
C ILE A 179 -2.76 50.84 15.46
N GLU A 180 -3.98 50.32 15.29
CA GLU A 180 -4.66 49.52 16.31
C GLU A 180 -3.84 48.27 16.69
N GLN A 181 -3.36 47.51 15.69
CA GLN A 181 -2.44 46.38 15.92
C GLN A 181 -1.19 46.78 16.70
N LEU A 182 -0.54 47.89 16.31
CA LEU A 182 0.69 48.36 16.97
C LEU A 182 0.44 48.84 18.40
N LEU A 183 -0.76 49.37 18.71
CA LEU A 183 -1.16 49.70 20.08
C LEU A 183 -1.37 48.44 20.93
N GLN A 184 -2.03 47.41 20.39
CA GLN A 184 -2.21 46.12 21.06
C GLN A 184 -0.87 45.38 21.29
N ASP A 185 0.02 45.38 20.28
CA ASP A 185 1.38 44.86 20.43
C ASP A 185 2.16 45.65 21.51
N MET A 186 2.08 46.99 21.50
CA MET A 186 2.78 47.83 22.50
C MET A 186 2.25 47.62 23.93
N GLU A 187 0.94 47.43 24.10
CA GLU A 187 0.34 47.08 25.40
C GLU A 187 0.82 45.71 25.87
N ARG A 188 0.85 44.69 24.98
CA ARG A 188 1.39 43.36 25.30
C ARG A 188 2.86 43.43 25.72
N GLU A 189 3.72 44.09 24.95
CA GLU A 189 5.14 44.21 25.27
C GLU A 189 5.37 45.01 26.57
N THR A 190 4.52 46.00 26.88
CA THR A 190 4.56 46.71 28.16
C THR A 190 4.20 45.79 29.33
N GLY A 191 3.20 44.93 29.16
CA GLY A 191 2.84 43.88 30.13
C GLY A 191 3.98 42.88 30.34
N LEU A 192 4.50 42.29 29.26
CA LEU A 192 5.62 41.34 29.30
C LEU A 192 6.88 41.93 29.96
N ASN A 193 7.18 43.21 29.71
CA ASN A 193 8.31 43.90 30.35
C ASN A 193 8.08 44.06 31.86
N LYS A 194 6.86 44.41 32.30
CA LYS A 194 6.50 44.48 33.72
C LYS A 194 6.62 43.11 34.40
N ASP A 195 6.08 42.06 33.79
CA ASP A 195 6.14 40.69 34.30
C ASP A 195 7.59 40.17 34.36
N ALA A 196 8.43 40.57 33.40
CA ALA A 196 9.86 40.28 33.40
C ALA A 196 10.60 41.02 34.54
N VAL A 197 10.29 42.29 34.80
CA VAL A 197 10.86 43.04 35.94
C VAL A 197 10.48 42.40 37.27
N GLU A 198 9.19 42.09 37.49
CA GLU A 198 8.74 41.40 38.72
C GLU A 198 9.38 40.01 38.88
N THR A 199 9.62 39.31 37.76
CA THR A 199 10.33 38.02 37.77
C THR A 199 11.82 38.20 38.10
N ILE A 200 12.48 39.24 37.60
CA ILE A 200 13.87 39.56 37.93
C ILE A 200 14.00 39.93 39.41
N GLU A 201 13.14 40.80 39.93
CA GLU A 201 13.15 41.17 41.36
C GLU A 201 12.98 39.94 42.28
N ARG A 202 12.09 39.01 41.91
CA ARG A 202 11.90 37.75 42.63
C ARG A 202 13.13 36.85 42.53
N LEU A 203 13.69 36.65 41.33
CA LEU A 203 14.88 35.82 41.13
C LEU A 203 16.13 36.39 41.82
N GLU A 204 16.30 37.71 41.87
CA GLU A 204 17.36 38.33 42.68
C GLU A 204 17.14 38.10 44.18
N TRP A 205 15.89 38.15 44.66
CA TRP A 205 15.58 37.84 46.07
C TRP A 205 15.85 36.36 46.38
N GLU A 206 15.39 35.43 45.54
CA GLU A 206 15.67 34.01 45.64
C GLU A 206 17.20 33.74 45.63
N ALA A 207 17.95 34.38 44.73
CA ALA A 207 19.41 34.28 44.68
C ALA A 207 20.11 34.85 45.93
N ARG A 208 19.62 35.97 46.49
CA ARG A 208 20.14 36.56 47.73
C ARG A 208 19.90 35.65 48.95
N GLU A 209 18.74 35.03 49.07
CA GLU A 209 18.46 34.08 50.16
C GLU A 209 19.20 32.74 49.97
N LEU A 210 19.31 32.24 48.74
CA LEU A 210 20.14 31.07 48.44
C LEU A 210 21.61 31.31 48.78
N ALA A 211 22.18 32.47 48.41
CA ALA A 211 23.56 32.83 48.73
C ALA A 211 23.83 32.79 50.23
N LYS A 212 22.95 33.39 51.05
CA LYS A 212 23.00 33.29 52.53
C LYS A 212 22.88 31.86 53.04
N ALA A 213 22.00 31.04 52.45
CA ALA A 213 21.81 29.65 52.84
C ALA A 213 22.99 28.74 52.49
N THR A 214 23.76 29.10 51.45
CA THR A 214 25.03 28.47 51.07
C THR A 214 26.25 29.03 51.80
N GLU A 215 26.14 30.19 52.46
CA GLU A 215 27.24 30.82 53.18
C GLU A 215 27.76 29.90 54.30
N GLY A 216 29.07 29.64 54.27
CA GLY A 216 29.71 28.65 55.15
C GLY A 216 29.23 27.20 54.96
N GLN A 217 28.52 26.83 53.88
CA GLN A 217 28.26 25.42 53.57
C GLN A 217 29.46 24.75 52.90
N ASP A 218 30.21 25.46 52.06
CA ASP A 218 31.46 24.96 51.46
C ASP A 218 32.51 24.64 52.53
N GLU A 219 32.61 25.46 53.58
CA GLU A 219 33.49 25.19 54.74
C GLU A 219 33.04 23.94 55.50
N LYS A 220 31.73 23.78 55.74
CA LYS A 220 31.18 22.57 56.38
C LYS A 220 31.37 21.32 55.53
N LEU A 221 31.20 21.44 54.21
CA LEU A 221 31.41 20.35 53.26
C LEU A 221 32.90 19.96 53.20
N SER A 222 33.80 20.93 53.11
CA SER A 222 35.24 20.71 53.15
C SER A 222 35.68 20.04 54.46
N TYR A 223 35.19 20.52 55.60
CA TYR A 223 35.43 19.91 56.92
C TYR A 223 34.88 18.47 57.00
N ALA A 224 33.65 18.23 56.55
CA ALA A 224 33.04 16.90 56.55
C ALA A 224 33.76 15.94 55.60
N GLN A 225 34.24 16.43 54.45
CA GLN A 225 34.99 15.64 53.46
C GLN A 225 36.39 15.31 53.95
N ALA A 226 37.08 16.25 54.62
CA ALA A 226 38.36 15.99 55.29
C ALA A 226 38.19 14.98 56.44
N ALA A 227 37.19 15.17 57.30
CA ALA A 227 36.87 14.24 58.39
C ALA A 227 36.51 12.82 57.86
N ALA A 228 35.80 12.73 56.74
CA ALA A 228 35.51 11.46 56.07
C ALA A 228 36.77 10.81 55.48
N GLN A 229 37.71 11.59 54.92
CA GLN A 229 38.99 11.08 54.41
C GLN A 229 39.91 10.59 55.54
N ASP A 230 40.02 11.33 56.64
CA ASP A 230 40.75 10.89 57.83
C ASP A 230 40.12 9.64 58.45
N ALA A 231 38.78 9.59 58.56
CA ALA A 231 38.07 8.40 59.05
C ALA A 231 38.27 7.18 58.13
N ALA A 232 38.26 7.38 56.81
CA ALA A 232 38.52 6.31 55.83
C ALA A 232 39.97 5.79 55.92
N ARG A 233 40.96 6.67 56.12
CA ARG A 233 42.35 6.25 56.35
C ARG A 233 42.47 5.45 57.66
N VAL A 234 41.88 5.94 58.75
CA VAL A 234 41.87 5.24 60.05
C VAL A 234 41.16 3.88 59.95
N LEU A 235 40.08 3.76 59.16
CA LEU A 235 39.44 2.48 58.88
C LEU A 235 40.38 1.54 58.12
N GLN A 236 41.00 2.01 57.03
CA GLN A 236 41.94 1.22 56.22
C GLN A 236 43.15 0.73 57.04
N ASP A 237 43.72 1.58 57.90
CA ASP A 237 44.81 1.23 58.81
C ASP A 237 44.40 0.10 59.77
N ARG A 238 43.16 0.14 60.30
CA ARG A 238 42.61 -0.89 61.20
C ARG A 238 42.19 -2.16 60.48
N GLU A 239 41.67 -2.08 59.26
CA GLU A 239 41.38 -3.26 58.42
C GLU A 239 42.67 -4.00 58.06
N ALA A 240 43.76 -3.28 57.78
CA ALA A 240 45.08 -3.87 57.57
C ALA A 240 45.63 -4.55 58.85
N GLU A 241 45.54 -3.90 60.01
CA GLU A 241 45.93 -4.49 61.30
C GLU A 241 45.10 -5.74 61.64
N VAL A 242 43.78 -5.71 61.44
CA VAL A 242 42.89 -6.86 61.63
C VAL A 242 43.21 -7.98 60.64
N SER A 243 43.56 -7.66 59.39
CA SER A 243 43.97 -8.66 58.39
C SER A 243 45.27 -9.37 58.79
N GLU A 244 46.30 -8.62 59.16
CA GLU A 244 47.58 -9.15 59.66
C GLU A 244 47.36 -10.05 60.90
N LYS A 245 46.59 -9.58 61.88
CA LYS A 245 46.29 -10.34 63.10
C LYS A 245 45.44 -11.58 62.82
N THR A 246 44.57 -11.54 61.81
CA THR A 246 43.80 -12.70 61.36
C THR A 246 44.69 -13.73 60.67
N GLU A 247 45.65 -13.30 59.83
CA GLU A 247 46.63 -14.21 59.22
C GLU A 247 47.52 -14.85 60.29
N ASP A 248 47.99 -14.08 61.28
CA ASP A 248 48.80 -14.62 62.38
C ASP A 248 48.02 -15.58 63.29
N VAL A 249 46.75 -15.29 63.59
CA VAL A 249 45.87 -16.23 64.32
C VAL A 249 45.66 -17.51 63.51
N ALA A 250 45.43 -17.41 62.18
CA ALA A 250 45.31 -18.59 61.32
C ALA A 250 46.63 -19.38 61.24
N ARG A 251 47.77 -18.70 61.14
CA ARG A 251 49.13 -19.27 61.15
C ARG A 251 49.45 -19.99 62.45
N LEU A 252 49.05 -19.40 63.58
CA LEU A 252 49.21 -19.96 64.92
C LEU A 252 48.26 -21.15 65.15
N ALA A 253 47.00 -21.05 64.73
CA ALA A 253 46.02 -22.12 64.80
C ALA A 253 46.43 -23.32 63.93
N ALA A 254 46.95 -23.10 62.72
CA ALA A 254 47.48 -24.15 61.86
C ALA A 254 48.71 -24.83 62.48
N ARG A 255 49.64 -24.06 63.08
CA ARG A 255 50.77 -24.61 63.87
C ARG A 255 50.29 -25.44 65.06
N HIS A 256 49.33 -24.92 65.84
CA HIS A 256 48.74 -25.63 66.98
C HIS A 256 48.05 -26.93 66.54
N GLN A 257 47.21 -26.90 65.51
CA GLN A 257 46.52 -28.07 64.99
C GLN A 257 47.48 -29.09 64.34
N SER A 258 48.63 -28.64 63.82
CA SER A 258 49.70 -29.55 63.38
C SER A 258 50.40 -30.20 64.57
N ALA A 259 50.79 -29.42 65.57
CA ALA A 259 51.46 -29.92 66.78
C ALA A 259 50.55 -30.85 67.59
N GLN A 260 49.26 -30.52 67.73
CA GLN A 260 48.26 -31.36 68.41
C GLN A 260 48.06 -32.69 67.68
N ARG A 261 47.92 -32.70 66.35
CA ARG A 261 47.85 -33.96 65.59
C ARG A 261 49.10 -34.82 65.77
N LEU A 262 50.28 -34.20 65.80
CA LEU A 262 51.55 -34.90 66.02
C LEU A 262 51.65 -35.44 67.46
N PHE A 263 51.17 -34.69 68.45
CA PHE A 263 51.03 -35.15 69.84
C PHE A 263 50.04 -36.32 69.97
N ASP A 264 48.86 -36.23 69.36
CA ASP A 264 47.83 -37.28 69.41
C ASP A 264 48.28 -38.58 68.71
N ASP A 265 49.04 -38.46 67.63
CA ASP A 265 49.60 -39.61 66.89
C ASP A 265 50.79 -40.25 67.63
N MET A 266 51.67 -39.45 68.23
CA MET A 266 52.69 -39.93 69.17
C MET A 266 52.07 -40.58 70.41
N LYS A 267 50.99 -40.01 70.96
CA LYS A 267 50.26 -40.57 72.11
C LYS A 267 49.64 -41.93 71.78
N LYS A 268 48.98 -42.07 70.62
CA LYS A 268 48.50 -43.37 70.12
C LYS A 268 49.62 -44.36 69.85
N THR A 269 50.78 -43.89 69.39
CA THR A 269 51.97 -44.73 69.18
C THR A 269 52.53 -45.24 70.50
N VAL A 270 52.60 -44.38 71.52
CA VAL A 270 52.97 -44.76 72.91
C VAL A 270 51.96 -45.77 73.46
N GLU A 271 50.67 -45.46 73.49
CA GLU A 271 49.60 -46.34 73.97
C GLU A 271 49.63 -47.73 73.29
N ARG A 272 49.85 -47.76 71.96
CA ARG A 272 50.01 -49.01 71.21
C ARG A 272 51.29 -49.76 71.54
N SER A 273 52.40 -49.05 71.78
CA SER A 273 53.67 -49.66 72.19
C SER A 273 53.63 -50.19 73.62
N GLU A 274 52.94 -49.50 74.53
CA GLU A 274 52.73 -49.94 75.92
C GLU A 274 51.81 -51.15 75.96
N ALA A 275 50.68 -51.14 75.23
CA ALA A 275 49.82 -52.31 75.09
C ALA A 275 50.58 -53.52 74.50
N SER A 276 51.42 -53.29 73.48
CA SER A 276 52.27 -54.34 72.90
C SER A 276 53.35 -54.83 73.87
N ALA A 277 53.89 -53.95 74.73
CA ALA A 277 54.90 -54.31 75.73
C ALA A 277 54.29 -55.05 76.93
N VAL A 278 53.04 -54.76 77.31
CA VAL A 278 52.28 -55.52 78.32
C VAL A 278 51.95 -56.91 77.78
N ALA A 279 51.41 -57.00 76.55
CA ALA A 279 51.12 -58.29 75.92
C ALA A 279 52.39 -59.16 75.74
N ALA A 280 53.53 -58.54 75.37
CA ALA A 280 54.81 -59.23 75.27
C ALA A 280 55.35 -59.72 76.63
N ARG A 281 55.15 -58.97 77.72
CA ARG A 281 55.52 -59.42 79.08
C ARG A 281 54.64 -60.55 79.56
N GLN A 282 53.32 -60.43 79.43
CA GLN A 282 52.39 -61.50 79.81
C GLN A 282 52.67 -62.78 79.02
N SER A 283 52.97 -62.68 77.72
CA SER A 283 53.39 -63.83 76.90
C SER A 283 54.76 -64.39 77.27
N ALA A 284 55.62 -63.64 77.96
CA ALA A 284 56.91 -64.11 78.46
C ALA A 284 56.78 -64.76 79.84
N GLU A 285 56.04 -64.13 80.76
CA GLU A 285 55.71 -64.64 82.10
C GLU A 285 54.95 -65.98 81.98
N GLU A 286 53.93 -66.06 81.12
CA GLU A 286 53.25 -67.32 80.78
C GLU A 286 54.18 -68.39 80.17
N ALA A 287 55.23 -67.99 79.46
CA ALA A 287 56.19 -68.93 78.86
C ALA A 287 57.20 -69.44 79.90
N GLU A 288 57.67 -68.58 80.81
CA GLU A 288 58.57 -68.97 81.91
C GLU A 288 57.85 -69.86 82.95
N GLU A 289 56.59 -69.58 83.28
CA GLU A 289 55.79 -70.48 84.12
C GLU A 289 55.61 -71.87 83.48
N LYS A 290 55.27 -71.93 82.18
CA LYS A 290 55.12 -73.19 81.45
C LYS A 290 56.44 -73.94 81.32
N LEU A 291 57.56 -73.23 81.11
CA LEU A 291 58.90 -73.82 81.06
C LEU A 291 59.32 -74.40 82.42
N SER A 292 59.06 -73.66 83.51
CA SER A 292 59.31 -74.09 84.89
C SER A 292 58.52 -75.34 85.25
N HIS A 293 57.21 -75.36 84.94
CA HIS A 293 56.34 -76.50 85.21
C HIS A 293 56.75 -77.75 84.41
N VAL A 294 57.10 -77.60 83.12
CA VAL A 294 57.59 -78.71 82.29
C VAL A 294 58.95 -79.23 82.78
N ALA A 295 59.84 -78.34 83.25
CA ALA A 295 61.13 -78.75 83.83
C ALA A 295 60.95 -79.58 85.12
N GLN A 296 60.04 -79.18 86.01
CA GLN A 296 59.70 -79.95 87.22
C GLN A 296 59.12 -81.33 86.87
N LEU A 297 58.17 -81.40 85.94
CA LEU A 297 57.58 -82.67 85.49
C LEU A 297 58.62 -83.62 84.87
N LEU A 298 59.62 -83.08 84.18
CA LEU A 298 60.70 -83.88 83.58
C LEU A 298 61.65 -84.47 84.64
N ASP A 299 61.97 -83.70 85.68
CA ASP A 299 62.84 -84.15 86.78
C ASP A 299 62.13 -85.16 87.70
N GLU A 300 60.85 -84.93 88.01
CA GLU A 300 60.00 -85.92 88.67
C GLU A 300 59.83 -87.21 87.87
N ALA A 301 59.81 -87.15 86.53
CA ALA A 301 59.73 -88.33 85.68
C ALA A 301 61.05 -89.12 85.67
N ARG A 302 62.20 -88.44 85.64
CA ARG A 302 63.53 -89.07 85.76
C ARG A 302 63.73 -89.75 87.11
N THR A 303 63.52 -89.04 88.20
CA THR A 303 63.68 -89.58 89.56
C THR A 303 62.74 -90.76 89.82
N ARG A 304 61.50 -90.74 89.29
CA ARG A 304 60.60 -91.90 89.29
C ARG A 304 61.11 -93.07 88.44
N SER A 305 61.71 -92.82 87.28
CA SER A 305 62.30 -93.87 86.44
C SER A 305 63.54 -94.52 87.08
N GLU A 306 64.40 -93.74 87.70
CA GLU A 306 65.64 -94.21 88.34
C GLU A 306 65.33 -94.99 89.63
N THR A 307 64.39 -94.52 90.44
CA THR A 307 63.92 -95.27 91.63
C THR A 307 63.20 -96.56 91.27
N ALA A 308 62.39 -96.59 90.20
CA ALA A 308 61.78 -97.82 89.70
C ALA A 308 62.81 -98.85 89.22
N ALA A 309 63.84 -98.40 88.48
CA ALA A 309 64.94 -99.27 88.02
C ALA A 309 65.77 -99.84 89.18
N ALA A 310 66.10 -99.01 90.18
CA ALA A 310 66.81 -99.43 91.38
C ALA A 310 65.99 -100.43 92.23
N ALA A 311 64.68 -100.19 92.37
CA ALA A 311 63.77 -101.10 93.08
C ALA A 311 63.63 -102.45 92.36
N ALA A 312 63.56 -102.46 91.02
CA ALA A 312 63.52 -103.68 90.22
C ALA A 312 64.80 -104.52 90.41
N ALA A 313 65.99 -103.91 90.31
CA ALA A 313 67.26 -104.60 90.52
C ALA A 313 67.40 -105.16 91.95
N GLN A 314 66.95 -104.42 92.97
CA GLN A 314 66.91 -104.94 94.34
C GLN A 314 65.91 -106.09 94.50
N ALA A 315 64.75 -106.04 93.83
CA ALA A 315 63.76 -107.10 93.87
C ALA A 315 64.26 -108.39 93.21
N GLU A 316 64.94 -108.32 92.06
CA GLU A 316 65.56 -109.49 91.41
C GLU A 316 66.67 -110.11 92.28
N GLN A 317 67.52 -109.27 92.90
CA GLN A 317 68.61 -109.76 93.74
C GLN A 317 68.11 -110.34 95.08
N ALA A 318 67.05 -109.76 95.65
CA ALA A 318 66.34 -110.33 96.79
C ALA A 318 65.64 -111.64 96.43
N LEU A 319 64.98 -111.72 95.27
CA LEU A 319 64.33 -112.93 94.77
C LEU A 319 65.34 -114.07 94.62
N ALA A 320 66.49 -113.85 93.95
CA ALA A 320 67.54 -114.85 93.82
C ALA A 320 68.05 -115.37 95.18
N THR A 321 68.20 -114.46 96.16
CA THR A 321 68.62 -114.81 97.52
C THR A 321 67.56 -115.65 98.26
N ILE A 322 66.28 -115.32 98.09
CA ILE A 322 65.14 -116.05 98.67
C ILE A 322 64.94 -117.41 97.99
N GLU A 323 65.12 -117.50 96.67
CA GLU A 323 65.01 -118.73 95.89
C GLU A 323 66.06 -119.75 96.35
N GLN A 324 67.29 -119.29 96.59
CA GLN A 324 68.38 -120.12 97.11
C GLN A 324 68.16 -120.49 98.59
N ALA A 325 67.72 -119.56 99.44
CA ALA A 325 67.34 -119.87 100.82
C ALA A 325 66.16 -120.86 100.91
N ARG A 326 65.21 -120.81 99.95
CA ARG A 326 64.15 -121.81 99.82
C ARG A 326 64.73 -123.16 99.43
N SER A 327 65.66 -123.21 98.47
CA SER A 327 66.34 -124.45 98.08
C SER A 327 67.05 -125.13 99.25
N ASP A 328 67.84 -124.38 100.03
CA ASP A 328 68.54 -124.90 101.21
C ASP A 328 67.56 -125.37 102.30
N THR A 329 66.49 -124.61 102.53
CA THR A 329 65.43 -124.97 103.48
C THR A 329 64.67 -126.21 103.02
N GLN A 330 64.43 -126.34 101.71
CA GLN A 330 63.72 -127.47 101.10
C GLN A 330 64.57 -128.73 101.05
N SER A 331 65.91 -128.62 100.94
CA SER A 331 66.82 -129.74 101.19
C SER A 331 66.74 -130.20 102.64
N ARG A 332 66.85 -129.29 103.61
CA ARG A 332 66.72 -129.62 105.04
C ARG A 332 65.34 -130.18 105.41
N GLU A 333 64.28 -129.74 104.73
CA GLU A 333 62.93 -130.29 104.86
C GLU A 333 62.81 -131.69 104.24
N ALA A 334 63.54 -131.97 103.17
CA ALA A 334 63.66 -133.31 102.59
C ALA A 334 64.49 -134.26 103.48
N ASP A 335 65.59 -133.77 104.06
CA ASP A 335 66.44 -134.54 105.00
C ASP A 335 65.65 -134.86 106.28
N ALA A 336 65.00 -133.87 106.90
CA ALA A 336 64.11 -134.08 108.04
C ALA A 336 62.86 -134.92 107.68
N ARG A 337 62.40 -134.90 106.41
CA ARG A 337 61.41 -135.85 105.90
C ARG A 337 61.96 -137.26 105.77
N ALA A 338 63.24 -137.45 105.45
CA ALA A 338 63.86 -138.77 105.39
C ALA A 338 63.95 -139.37 106.81
N GLU A 339 64.48 -138.61 107.79
CA GLU A 339 64.48 -139.01 109.20
C GLU A 339 63.05 -139.30 109.71
N ARG A 340 62.10 -138.40 109.42
CA ARG A 340 60.67 -138.65 109.74
C ARG A 340 60.13 -139.87 109.00
N SER A 341 60.51 -140.13 107.76
CA SER A 341 60.01 -141.27 106.97
C SER A 341 60.66 -142.60 107.37
N GLU A 342 61.79 -142.59 108.06
CA GLU A 342 62.39 -143.76 108.68
C GLU A 342 61.64 -144.07 110.00
N ALA A 343 61.42 -143.07 110.86
CA ALA A 343 60.57 -143.19 112.05
C ALA A 343 59.08 -143.47 111.72
N GLU A 344 58.56 -142.93 110.62
CA GLU A 344 57.24 -143.29 110.06
C GLU A 344 57.29 -144.59 109.24
N GLY A 345 58.48 -145.12 108.92
CA GLY A 345 58.66 -146.48 108.46
C GLY A 345 58.41 -147.46 109.60
N GLU A 346 59.04 -147.23 110.75
CA GLU A 346 58.73 -147.94 112.00
C GLU A 346 57.25 -147.75 112.40
N THR A 347 56.73 -146.52 112.33
CA THR A 347 55.32 -146.24 112.70
C THR A 347 54.31 -146.77 111.69
N ASN A 348 54.63 -146.89 110.40
CA ASN A 348 53.74 -147.51 109.40
C ASN A 348 53.91 -149.03 109.30
N ALA A 349 55.00 -149.62 109.79
CA ALA A 349 54.98 -151.03 110.16
C ALA A 349 53.92 -151.28 111.25
N ILE A 350 53.77 -150.35 112.20
CA ILE A 350 52.77 -150.35 113.29
C ILE A 350 51.36 -149.86 112.83
N ARG A 351 51.21 -149.26 111.63
CA ARG A 351 49.93 -148.67 111.14
C ARG A 351 49.40 -149.27 109.82
N ALA A 352 50.23 -149.92 109.01
CA ALA A 352 49.75 -150.65 107.82
C ALA A 352 48.81 -151.81 108.21
N GLU A 353 48.83 -152.21 109.49
CA GLU A 353 47.84 -153.05 110.16
C GLU A 353 46.38 -152.46 110.15
N VAL A 354 46.05 -151.39 109.36
CA VAL A 354 44.80 -150.56 109.51
C VAL A 354 43.92 -150.06 108.25
N THR A 355 44.33 -149.79 106.95
CA THR A 355 43.64 -148.73 106.02
C THR A 355 43.49 -148.83 104.38
N ALA A 356 42.71 -147.95 103.55
CA ALA A 356 42.74 -147.54 102.00
C ALA A 356 41.67 -146.45 101.27
N LEU A 357 41.81 -145.77 100.02
CA LEU A 357 40.78 -144.93 99.11
C LEU A 357 41.12 -144.17 97.65
N ALA A 358 40.18 -143.59 96.73
CA ALA A 358 40.39 -142.77 95.36
C ALA A 358 39.19 -141.99 94.46
N LYS A 359 39.37 -141.12 93.33
CA LYS A 359 38.35 -140.38 92.30
C LYS A 359 38.76 -139.56 90.89
N LEU A 360 37.86 -138.93 89.97
CA LEU A 360 37.98 -138.40 88.46
C LEU A 360 37.14 -137.10 87.80
N VAL A 361 37.24 -136.57 86.47
CA VAL A 361 36.56 -135.31 85.74
C VAL A 361 36.54 -135.04 84.07
N GLU A 362 35.91 -133.97 83.36
CA GLU A 362 35.73 -133.55 81.82
C GLU A 362 35.52 -131.96 81.36
N ARG A 363 35.19 -131.22 80.16
CA ARG A 363 34.86 -131.19 78.59
C ARG A 363 34.82 -129.72 77.77
N ASP A 364 34.40 -129.47 76.43
CA ASP A 364 34.69 -128.26 75.40
C ASP A 364 33.70 -127.73 74.15
N THR A 365 33.96 -126.74 73.14
CA THR A 365 33.15 -126.18 71.86
C THR A 365 33.60 -124.95 70.81
N ALA A 366 32.84 -124.41 69.73
CA ALA A 366 33.18 -123.42 68.51
C ALA A 366 32.02 -122.52 67.72
N GLU A 367 31.91 -121.69 66.54
CA GLU A 367 32.57 -121.12 65.20
C GLU A 367 31.83 -119.89 64.31
N GLY A 368 32.14 -119.37 63.01
CA GLY A 368 31.41 -118.27 62.09
C GLY A 368 32.00 -117.42 60.75
N GLY A 369 31.27 -116.61 59.84
CA GLY A 369 31.74 -115.77 58.54
C GLY A 369 30.84 -114.73 57.59
N GLN A 370 31.28 -113.98 56.44
CA GLN A 370 30.56 -112.86 55.55
C GLN A 370 31.05 -112.31 54.03
N ILE A 371 30.43 -111.31 53.21
CA ILE A 371 30.70 -110.80 51.71
C ILE A 371 30.04 -109.43 50.99
N ILE A 372 30.46 -108.73 49.80
CA ILE A 372 29.85 -107.49 48.97
C ILE A 372 30.45 -106.91 47.51
N ASP A 373 29.78 -106.10 46.51
CA ASP A 373 30.25 -105.02 45.40
C ASP A 373 29.29 -104.35 44.18
N ARG A 374 29.65 -103.37 43.19
CA ARG A 374 28.83 -102.75 41.94
C ARG A 374 29.28 -102.09 40.45
N LEU A 375 29.34 -100.73 40.02
CA LEU A 375 28.92 -100.05 38.62
C LEU A 375 29.79 -99.04 37.59
N GLN A 376 29.28 -98.30 36.48
CA GLN A 376 30.03 -97.55 35.29
C GLN A 376 29.62 -96.13 34.61
N VAL A 377 30.57 -95.24 34.09
CA VAL A 377 30.37 -93.81 33.56
C VAL A 377 31.39 -93.32 32.46
N GLU A 378 31.08 -92.34 31.58
CA GLU A 378 32.03 -91.69 30.61
C GLU A 378 32.87 -90.52 31.21
N LYS A 379 34.16 -90.43 30.83
CA LYS A 379 35.18 -89.65 31.55
C LYS A 379 35.12 -88.14 31.28
N GLY A 380 35.03 -87.35 32.35
CA GLY A 380 34.83 -85.89 32.34
C GLY A 380 33.46 -85.49 32.90
N PHE A 381 32.45 -86.36 32.77
CA PHE A 381 31.08 -86.11 33.22
C PHE A 381 30.77 -86.68 34.63
N GLU A 382 31.75 -87.28 35.33
CA GLU A 382 31.52 -87.90 36.64
C GLU A 382 30.97 -86.90 37.68
N LYS A 383 31.37 -85.62 37.60
CA LYS A 383 30.82 -84.54 38.45
C LYS A 383 29.36 -84.23 38.17
N ALA A 384 28.91 -84.31 36.92
CA ALA A 384 27.52 -84.05 36.55
C ALA A 384 26.59 -85.17 37.05
N LEU A 385 27.02 -86.42 36.92
CA LEU A 385 26.30 -87.57 37.49
C LEU A 385 26.22 -87.48 39.03
N GLY A 386 27.34 -87.17 39.69
CA GLY A 386 27.40 -87.00 41.14
C GLY A 386 26.45 -85.91 41.66
N ALA A 387 26.37 -84.78 40.94
CA ALA A 387 25.47 -83.68 41.27
C ALA A 387 23.97 -84.00 41.10
N ALA A 388 23.61 -85.02 40.32
CA ALA A 388 22.21 -85.35 40.00
C ALA A 388 21.63 -86.53 40.81
N LEU A 389 22.47 -87.44 41.32
CA LEU A 389 22.03 -88.69 41.98
C LEU A 389 22.62 -88.95 43.38
N ALA A 390 23.81 -88.43 43.70
CA ALA A 390 24.45 -88.49 45.03
C ALA A 390 24.22 -89.81 45.83
N ASP A 391 23.58 -89.74 47.01
CA ASP A 391 23.39 -90.86 47.94
C ASP A 391 22.41 -91.95 47.45
N ASP A 392 21.53 -91.64 46.48
CA ASP A 392 20.55 -92.60 45.96
C ASP A 392 21.21 -93.85 45.36
N LEU A 393 22.50 -93.75 44.98
CA LEU A 393 23.32 -94.84 44.41
C LEU A 393 23.66 -95.97 45.38
N ARG A 394 23.36 -95.85 46.68
CA ARG A 394 23.61 -96.89 47.70
C ARG A 394 22.41 -97.79 48.01
N ALA A 395 21.22 -97.43 47.55
CA ALA A 395 20.02 -98.22 47.81
C ALA A 395 20.01 -99.52 46.97
N PRO A 396 19.55 -100.66 47.53
CA PRO A 396 19.41 -101.89 46.76
C PRO A 396 18.34 -101.75 45.65
N GLU A 397 18.50 -102.58 44.63
CA GLU A 397 17.45 -102.84 43.64
C GLU A 397 16.41 -103.78 44.26
N VAL A 398 15.12 -103.47 44.09
CA VAL A 398 14.03 -104.13 44.80
C VAL A 398 12.80 -104.30 43.90
N ASP A 399 12.02 -105.35 44.16
CA ASP A 399 10.68 -105.48 43.59
C ASP A 399 9.73 -104.38 44.13
N VAL A 400 8.61 -104.16 43.43
CA VAL A 400 7.69 -103.03 43.65
C VAL A 400 7.08 -102.98 45.07
N ASP A 401 6.96 -104.13 45.74
CA ASP A 401 6.47 -104.26 47.13
C ASP A 401 7.61 -104.46 48.16
N GLY A 402 8.87 -104.17 47.79
CA GLY A 402 10.05 -104.33 48.63
C GLY A 402 10.33 -103.17 49.61
N PRO A 403 11.38 -103.30 50.46
CA PRO A 403 11.88 -102.19 51.26
C PRO A 403 12.51 -101.10 50.38
N THR A 404 12.65 -99.87 50.90
CA THR A 404 13.06 -98.67 50.14
C THR A 404 14.27 -98.89 49.21
N GLY A 405 14.06 -98.74 47.91
CA GLY A 405 15.06 -98.93 46.86
C GLY A 405 14.57 -98.48 45.48
N TRP A 406 15.31 -98.87 44.42
CA TRP A 406 14.97 -98.53 43.04
C TRP A 406 14.06 -99.57 42.39
N ALA A 407 13.02 -99.13 41.67
CA ALA A 407 12.03 -99.97 40.99
C ALA A 407 11.69 -99.44 39.57
N VAL A 408 11.30 -100.34 38.65
CA VAL A 408 11.03 -100.05 37.23
C VAL A 408 9.62 -99.48 37.02
N LEU A 409 9.46 -98.48 36.12
CA LEU A 409 8.18 -97.87 35.78
C LEU A 409 7.98 -97.74 34.25
N PRO A 410 6.76 -98.00 33.70
CA PRO A 410 6.50 -97.98 32.26
C PRO A 410 6.54 -96.57 31.65
N ALA A 411 7.06 -96.46 30.41
CA ALA A 411 7.38 -95.21 29.71
C ALA A 411 6.20 -94.22 29.51
N TYR A 412 6.51 -92.98 29.12
CA TYR A 412 5.50 -91.94 28.86
C TYR A 412 4.86 -92.08 27.47
N GLY A 413 3.59 -91.68 27.34
CA GLY A 413 2.81 -91.80 26.10
C GLY A 413 3.08 -90.73 25.03
N GLN A 414 3.86 -89.70 25.36
CA GLN A 414 4.47 -88.74 24.44
C GLN A 414 5.85 -88.36 25.00
N ASP A 415 6.85 -88.24 24.13
CA ASP A 415 8.19 -87.82 24.53
C ASP A 415 8.23 -86.33 24.91
N GLN A 416 8.85 -86.03 26.05
CA GLN A 416 9.11 -84.68 26.54
C GLN A 416 10.57 -84.33 26.18
N GLN A 417 10.75 -83.56 25.10
CA GLN A 417 12.08 -83.12 24.65
C GLN A 417 12.59 -81.96 25.51
N LEU A 418 13.91 -81.92 25.72
CA LEU A 418 14.58 -80.82 26.44
C LEU A 418 14.63 -79.54 25.56
N PRO A 419 14.80 -78.34 26.15
CA PRO A 419 14.88 -77.09 25.40
C PRO A 419 16.03 -77.04 24.38
N ASP A 420 15.83 -76.29 23.29
CA ASP A 420 16.83 -76.14 22.22
C ASP A 420 18.17 -75.62 22.75
N GLY A 421 19.24 -76.38 22.48
CA GLY A 421 20.61 -76.12 22.94
C GLY A 421 21.06 -76.98 24.13
N VAL A 422 20.16 -77.72 24.78
CA VAL A 422 20.47 -78.58 25.93
C VAL A 422 20.78 -80.02 25.49
N THR A 423 21.85 -80.62 26.00
CA THR A 423 22.23 -82.02 25.67
C THR A 423 21.91 -82.96 26.84
N ALA A 424 21.26 -84.10 26.60
CA ALA A 424 20.82 -84.99 27.69
C ALA A 424 21.97 -85.81 28.29
N LEU A 425 22.10 -85.84 29.63
CA LEU A 425 23.15 -86.56 30.36
C LEU A 425 23.11 -88.09 30.13
N SER A 426 21.94 -88.64 29.79
CA SER A 426 21.79 -90.04 29.37
C SER A 426 22.58 -90.42 28.10
N GLN A 427 23.07 -89.45 27.33
CA GLN A 427 23.95 -89.69 26.18
C GLN A 427 25.41 -89.97 26.58
N HIS A 428 25.80 -89.69 27.83
CA HIS A 428 27.16 -89.83 28.36
C HIS A 428 27.28 -90.78 29.58
N VAL A 429 26.19 -91.44 29.98
CA VAL A 429 26.19 -92.35 31.15
C VAL A 429 25.34 -93.58 30.86
N SER A 430 25.95 -94.77 30.97
CA SER A 430 25.25 -96.05 30.89
C SER A 430 24.69 -96.42 32.28
N VAL A 431 23.37 -96.47 32.41
CA VAL A 431 22.67 -96.77 33.68
C VAL A 431 21.72 -97.97 33.52
N PRO A 432 21.48 -98.75 34.59
CA PRO A 432 20.39 -99.73 34.62
C PRO A 432 19.01 -99.11 34.34
N ASP A 433 18.09 -99.87 33.74
CA ASP A 433 16.80 -99.37 33.23
C ASP A 433 15.94 -98.65 34.29
N VAL A 434 16.04 -99.04 35.57
CA VAL A 434 15.42 -98.35 36.72
C VAL A 434 15.73 -96.84 36.79
N LEU A 435 16.90 -96.41 36.30
CA LEU A 435 17.37 -95.01 36.33
C LEU A 435 17.05 -94.23 35.06
N GLY A 436 16.69 -94.91 33.96
CA GLY A 436 16.63 -94.31 32.61
C GLY A 436 15.71 -93.09 32.52
N ARG A 437 14.54 -93.11 33.17
CA ARG A 437 13.58 -91.99 33.16
C ARG A 437 14.13 -90.71 33.81
N ARG A 438 14.93 -90.84 34.88
CA ARG A 438 15.53 -89.69 35.59
C ARG A 438 16.71 -89.14 34.79
N MET A 439 17.54 -90.01 34.22
CA MET A 439 18.68 -89.62 33.38
C MET A 439 18.29 -88.93 32.08
N GLY A 440 17.19 -89.36 31.43
CA GLY A 440 16.70 -88.76 30.19
C GLY A 440 16.08 -87.36 30.32
N GLN A 441 15.98 -86.80 31.53
CA GLN A 441 15.46 -85.44 31.79
C GLN A 441 16.50 -84.54 32.48
N ILE A 442 17.76 -84.99 32.61
CA ILE A 442 18.86 -84.18 33.12
C ILE A 442 19.63 -83.61 31.93
N GLY A 443 19.63 -82.28 31.81
CA GLY A 443 20.33 -81.55 30.76
C GLY A 443 21.72 -81.06 31.16
N LEU A 444 22.63 -81.07 30.21
CA LEU A 444 23.95 -80.44 30.24
C LEU A 444 23.89 -79.14 29.42
N VAL A 445 24.41 -78.06 30.01
CA VAL A 445 24.52 -76.71 29.42
C VAL A 445 25.87 -76.09 29.79
N ASP A 446 26.35 -75.16 28.96
CA ASP A 446 27.56 -74.42 29.25
C ASP A 446 27.32 -73.29 30.27
N ALA A 447 28.35 -72.93 31.05
CA ALA A 447 28.18 -72.13 32.26
C ALA A 447 27.64 -70.71 32.02
N ASP A 448 27.98 -70.10 30.88
CA ASP A 448 27.52 -68.76 30.50
C ASP A 448 26.06 -68.75 30.00
N ASP A 449 25.56 -69.89 29.48
CA ASP A 449 24.19 -70.05 28.98
C ASP A 449 23.19 -70.41 30.09
N GLY A 450 23.65 -70.86 31.27
CA GLY A 450 22.82 -71.31 32.38
C GLY A 450 21.92 -70.25 33.05
N ASN A 451 22.01 -68.97 32.66
CA ASN A 451 21.08 -67.90 33.04
C ASN A 451 20.12 -67.49 31.91
N ARG A 452 20.22 -68.09 30.71
CA ARG A 452 19.41 -67.80 29.52
C ARG A 452 18.28 -68.82 29.29
N LEU A 453 18.34 -69.94 30.01
CA LEU A 453 17.45 -71.11 29.94
C LEU A 453 16.67 -71.29 31.25
#